data_AF-A0A6N8F2P4-F1
#
_entry.id   AF-A0A6N8F2P4-F1
#
_cell.length_a   1.000
_cell.length_b   1.000
_cell.length_c   1.000
_cell.angle_alpha   90.00
_cell.angle_beta   90.00
_cell.angle_gamma   90.00
#
_symmetry.space_group_name_H-M   'P 1'
#
loop_
_entity.id
_entity.type
_entity.pdbx_description
1 polymer ?
#
loop_
_entity_poly.entity_id
_entity_poly.type
_entity_poly.pdbx_seq_one_letter_code
_entity_poly.pdbx_strand_id
1 'polypeptide(L)'
;MDKMHFTNYDVAKHNPFERFPPGKYIVAEADDNGEYTLHIRFDNGLGRSSVEKMELLEVVILAFKCQEILELPFGAVWFDLPNHVVDNPSLFNRHVKEMLKRNGLYWKPAKH
;
A
#
# COMPACT_ATOMS: atom_id res chain seq x y z
N MET A 1 -17.15 4.12 -9.74
CA MET A 1 -16.30 3.45 -8.74
C MET A 1 -17.24 2.87 -7.73
N ASP A 2 -17.43 1.55 -7.76
CA ASP A 2 -18.13 0.84 -6.70
C ASP A 2 -17.54 1.23 -5.34
N LYS A 3 -18.38 1.26 -4.31
CA LYS A 3 -17.98 1.72 -2.97
C LYS A 3 -16.94 0.74 -2.44
N MET A 4 -15.68 1.15 -2.50
CA MET A 4 -14.60 0.39 -1.87
C MET A 4 -14.89 0.22 -0.38
N HIS A 5 -14.97 -1.03 0.07
CA HIS A 5 -15.28 -1.36 1.44
C HIS A 5 -14.01 -1.44 2.27
N PHE A 6 -14.04 -0.83 3.46
CA PHE A 6 -12.97 -0.91 4.45
C PHE A 6 -13.48 -1.57 5.72
N THR A 7 -12.63 -2.38 6.33
CA THR A 7 -12.84 -2.92 7.68
C THR A 7 -11.93 -2.18 8.67
N ASN A 8 -12.44 -1.89 9.87
CA ASN A 8 -11.65 -1.28 10.93
C ASN A 8 -10.91 -2.37 11.70
N TYR A 9 -9.70 -2.07 12.16
CA TYR A 9 -8.94 -2.91 13.08
C TYR A 9 -8.22 -2.05 14.13
N ASP A 10 -7.80 -2.72 15.20
CA ASP A 10 -6.98 -2.13 16.25
C ASP A 10 -5.51 -2.35 15.92
N VAL A 11 -4.75 -1.27 15.76
CA VAL A 11 -3.32 -1.33 15.38
C VAL A 11 -2.51 -2.05 16.45
N ALA A 12 -2.91 -1.97 17.72
CA ALA A 12 -2.21 -2.67 18.81
C ALA A 12 -2.35 -4.20 18.72
N LYS A 13 -3.37 -4.71 18.02
CA LYS A 13 -3.60 -6.15 17.83
C LYS A 13 -3.01 -6.69 16.52
N HIS A 14 -2.99 -5.85 15.50
CA HIS A 14 -2.45 -6.18 14.19
C HIS A 14 -1.89 -4.90 13.56
N ASN A 15 -0.57 -4.84 13.42
CA ASN A 15 0.12 -3.65 12.95
C ASN A 15 0.85 -3.91 11.62
N PRO A 16 0.18 -3.75 10.47
CA PRO A 16 0.83 -3.85 9.16
C PRO A 16 2.03 -2.92 9.02
N PHE A 17 2.08 -1.81 9.78
CA PHE A 17 3.08 -0.76 9.64
C PHE A 17 4.46 -1.12 10.22
N GLU A 18 4.57 -2.15 11.08
CA GLU A 18 5.83 -2.52 11.75
C GLU A 18 6.93 -2.96 10.79
N ARG A 19 6.55 -3.51 9.63
CA ARG A 19 7.47 -4.00 8.61
C ARG A 19 7.95 -2.90 7.66
N PHE A 20 7.43 -1.68 7.81
CA PHE A 20 7.72 -0.55 6.94
C PHE A 20 8.47 0.55 7.71
N PRO A 21 9.16 1.46 7.01
CA PRO A 21 9.84 2.58 7.66
C PRO A 21 8.88 3.38 8.55
N PRO A 22 9.37 4.00 9.65
CA PRO A 22 8.53 4.84 10.47
C PRO A 22 7.97 6.04 9.67
N GLY A 23 6.83 6.56 10.13
CA GLY A 23 6.16 7.72 9.51
C GLY A 23 5.22 7.41 8.35
N LYS A 24 4.94 6.13 8.04
CA LYS A 24 3.96 5.75 7.03
C LYS A 24 2.56 5.65 7.61
N TYR A 25 1.61 6.32 6.97
CA TYR A 25 0.20 6.31 7.35
C TYR A 25 -0.65 5.43 6.43
N ILE A 26 -0.17 5.20 5.21
CA ILE A 26 -0.82 4.37 4.21
C ILE A 26 0.21 3.37 3.70
N VAL A 27 -0.10 2.07 3.80
CA VAL A 27 0.74 1.00 3.27
C VAL A 27 -0.10 0.06 2.41
N ALA A 28 0.38 -0.28 1.23
CA ALA A 28 -0.21 -1.31 0.37
C ALA A 28 0.63 -2.58 0.47
N GLU A 29 0.06 -3.65 1.03
CA GLU A 29 0.71 -4.95 1.20
C GLU A 29 0.30 -5.89 0.08
N ALA A 30 1.27 -6.49 -0.61
CA ALA A 30 1.04 -7.50 -1.62
C ALA A 30 1.03 -8.90 -0.99
N ASP A 31 0.14 -9.77 -1.45
CA ASP A 31 0.17 -11.18 -1.11
C ASP A 31 1.01 -12.01 -2.10
N ASP A 32 1.06 -13.33 -1.89
CA ASP A 32 1.82 -14.27 -2.73
C ASP A 32 1.29 -14.36 -4.17
N ASN A 33 0.02 -14.01 -4.41
CA ASN A 33 -0.57 -13.95 -5.75
C ASN A 33 -0.29 -12.62 -6.45
N GLY A 34 0.18 -11.62 -5.70
CA GLY A 34 0.46 -10.28 -6.17
C GLY A 34 -0.73 -9.33 -6.12
N GLU A 35 -1.78 -9.71 -5.38
CA GLU A 35 -2.91 -8.84 -5.08
C GLU A 35 -2.64 -8.03 -3.81
N TYR A 36 -3.22 -6.83 -3.74
CA TYR A 36 -2.90 -5.85 -2.71
C TYR A 36 -4.04 -5.60 -1.74
N THR A 37 -3.67 -5.46 -0.46
CA THR A 37 -4.53 -4.88 0.58
C THR A 37 -4.02 -3.50 0.94
N LEU A 38 -4.90 -2.48 0.97
CA LEU A 38 -4.54 -1.14 1.43
C LEU A 38 -4.82 -1.00 2.92
N HIS A 39 -3.81 -0.67 3.70
CA HIS A 39 -3.91 -0.36 5.11
C HIS A 39 -3.69 1.13 5.35
N ILE A 40 -4.54 1.71 6.20
CA ILE A 40 -4.50 3.11 6.63
C ILE A 40 -4.47 3.11 8.16
N ARG A 41 -3.55 3.82 8.79
CA ARG A 41 -3.57 4.05 10.24
C ARG A 41 -3.96 5.47 10.58
N PHE A 42 -4.53 5.64 11.75
CA PHE A 42 -4.91 6.92 12.34
C PHE A 42 -4.21 7.11 13.68
N ASP A 43 -4.01 8.35 14.10
CA ASP A 43 -3.28 8.67 15.34
C ASP A 43 -4.01 8.21 16.61
N ASN A 44 -5.28 7.83 16.51
CA ASN A 44 -6.06 7.28 17.62
C ASN A 44 -5.84 5.77 17.87
N GLY A 45 -4.88 5.15 17.18
CA GLY A 45 -4.58 3.71 17.32
C GLY A 45 -5.50 2.78 16.52
N LEU A 46 -6.44 3.32 15.74
CA LEU A 46 -7.24 2.55 14.81
C LEU A 46 -6.59 2.48 13.43
N GLY A 47 -6.89 1.40 12.71
CA GLY A 47 -6.55 1.23 11.32
C GLY A 47 -7.75 0.82 10.47
N ARG A 48 -7.61 0.97 9.16
CA ARG A 48 -8.55 0.50 8.15
C ARG A 48 -7.82 -0.32 7.10
N SER A 49 -8.40 -1.45 6.71
CA SER A 49 -7.92 -2.29 5.62
C SER A 49 -8.97 -2.35 4.52
N SER A 50 -8.58 -2.35 3.25
CA SER A 50 -9.50 -2.71 2.18
C SER A 50 -10.00 -4.15 2.40
N VAL A 51 -11.30 -4.35 2.17
CA VAL A 51 -11.91 -5.69 2.24
C VAL A 51 -11.58 -6.48 0.98
N GLU A 52 -11.61 -5.80 -0.16
CA GLU A 52 -11.27 -6.35 -1.45
C GLU A 52 -9.76 -6.22 -1.70
N LYS A 53 -9.21 -7.26 -2.31
CA LYS A 53 -7.85 -7.24 -2.84
C LYS A 53 -7.85 -6.59 -4.22
N MET A 54 -6.74 -5.97 -4.56
CA MET A 54 -6.61 -5.11 -5.74
C MET A 54 -5.37 -5.44 -6.56
N GLU A 55 -5.41 -5.14 -7.85
CA GLU A 55 -4.19 -5.09 -8.65
C GLU A 55 -3.34 -3.86 -8.30
N LEU A 56 -2.05 -3.89 -8.67
CA LEU A 56 -1.09 -2.83 -8.33
C LEU A 56 -1.57 -1.43 -8.73
N LEU A 57 -2.16 -1.27 -9.93
CA LEU A 57 -2.61 0.04 -10.38
C LEU A 57 -3.80 0.57 -9.55
N GLU A 58 -4.73 -0.32 -9.21
CA GLU A 58 -5.94 0.03 -8.47
C GLU A 58 -5.58 0.49 -7.06
N VAL A 59 -4.69 -0.25 -6.38
CA VAL A 59 -4.25 0.12 -5.03
C VAL A 59 -3.44 1.42 -5.05
N VAL A 60 -2.65 1.68 -6.09
CA VAL A 60 -1.89 2.94 -6.24
C VAL A 60 -2.82 4.13 -6.37
N ILE A 61 -3.85 4.03 -7.22
CA ILE A 61 -4.85 5.09 -7.39
C ILE A 61 -5.58 5.34 -6.06
N LEU A 62 -5.99 4.27 -5.38
CA LEU A 62 -6.71 4.39 -4.11
C LEU A 62 -5.83 5.00 -3.01
N ALA A 63 -4.58 4.57 -2.88
CA ALA A 63 -3.65 5.06 -1.88
C ALA A 63 -3.41 6.57 -2.02
N PHE A 64 -3.22 7.07 -3.25
CA PHE A 64 -3.07 8.51 -3.48
C PHE A 64 -4.36 9.29 -3.23
N LYS A 65 -5.52 8.73 -3.60
CA LYS A 65 -6.81 9.33 -3.26
C LYS A 65 -7.00 9.44 -1.74
N CYS A 66 -6.65 8.39 -0.99
CA CYS A 66 -6.69 8.41 0.47
C CYS A 66 -5.68 9.41 1.07
N GLN A 67 -4.47 9.48 0.51
CA GLN A 67 -3.45 10.45 0.93
C GLN A 67 -3.94 11.89 0.76
N GLU A 68 -4.59 12.20 -0.36
CA GLU A 68 -5.18 13.51 -0.64
C GLU A 68 -6.33 13.82 0.32
N ILE A 69 -7.29 12.90 0.50
CA ILE A 69 -8.44 13.07 1.40
C ILE A 69 -8.02 13.28 2.86
N LEU A 70 -6.94 12.62 3.27
CA LEU A 70 -6.41 12.71 4.65
C LEU A 70 -5.40 13.84 4.82
N GLU A 71 -5.13 14.63 3.77
CA GLU A 71 -4.15 15.72 3.76
C GLU A 71 -2.75 15.29 4.24
N LEU A 72 -2.38 14.04 3.97
CA LEU A 72 -1.11 13.46 4.39
C LEU A 72 0.02 13.92 3.46
N PRO A 73 1.27 14.03 3.94
CA PRO A 73 2.39 14.29 3.05
C PRO A 73 2.59 13.11 2.10
N PHE A 74 3.09 13.39 0.88
CA PHE A 74 3.33 12.38 -0.14
C PHE A 74 4.20 11.20 0.35
N GLY A 75 5.20 11.48 1.19
CA GLY A 75 6.06 10.48 1.81
C GLY A 75 5.40 9.60 2.88
N ALA A 76 4.13 9.82 3.23
CA ALA A 76 3.37 9.00 4.17
C ALA A 76 2.83 7.70 3.54
N VAL A 77 2.90 7.59 2.21
CA VAL A 77 2.44 6.42 1.45
C VAL A 77 3.60 5.46 1.21
N TRP A 78 3.31 4.17 1.19
CA TRP A 78 4.26 3.12 0.89
C TRP A 78 3.61 1.92 0.21
N PHE A 79 4.34 1.28 -0.71
CA PHE A 79 3.89 0.09 -1.43
C PHE A 79 4.92 -1.04 -1.29
N ASP A 80 4.47 -2.22 -0.90
CA ASP A 80 5.27 -3.43 -1.01
C ASP A 80 5.37 -3.86 -2.48
N LEU A 81 6.56 -4.07 -3.02
CA LEU A 81 6.75 -4.47 -4.42
C LEU A 81 7.62 -5.73 -4.49
N PRO A 82 7.07 -6.90 -4.14
CA PRO A 82 7.81 -8.15 -4.20
C PRO A 82 8.11 -8.55 -5.66
N ASN A 83 9.15 -9.38 -5.85
CA ASN A 83 9.66 -9.68 -7.19
C ASN A 83 8.57 -10.30 -8.10
N HIS A 84 7.69 -11.16 -7.57
CA HIS A 84 6.64 -11.81 -8.37
C HIS A 84 5.60 -10.82 -8.90
N VAL A 85 5.28 -9.75 -8.16
CA VAL A 85 4.43 -8.66 -8.67
C VAL A 85 5.17 -7.88 -9.76
N VAL A 86 6.45 -7.64 -9.52
CA VAL A 86 7.32 -6.83 -10.38
C VAL A 86 7.66 -7.53 -11.71
N ASP A 87 7.79 -8.85 -11.68
CA ASP A 87 8.18 -9.68 -12.82
C ASP A 87 6.96 -10.14 -13.63
N ASN A 88 5.74 -9.77 -13.20
CA ASN A 88 4.51 -10.00 -13.94
C ASN A 88 4.54 -9.19 -15.27
N PRO A 89 4.42 -9.81 -16.47
CA PRO A 89 4.74 -9.22 -17.78
C PRO A 89 3.85 -8.06 -18.28
N SER A 90 2.97 -7.52 -17.45
CA SER A 90 2.18 -6.33 -17.76
C SER A 90 3.07 -5.11 -18.02
N LEU A 91 3.03 -4.56 -19.25
CA LEU A 91 3.70 -3.30 -19.60
C LEU A 91 3.30 -2.14 -18.67
N PHE A 92 2.08 -2.17 -18.14
CA PHE A 92 1.56 -1.16 -17.22
C PHE A 92 2.20 -1.27 -15.83
N ASN A 93 2.39 -2.48 -15.30
CA ASN A 93 3.01 -2.68 -14.00
C ASN A 93 4.47 -2.19 -13.99
N ARG A 94 5.17 -2.31 -15.13
CA ARG A 94 6.51 -1.75 -15.29
C ARG A 94 6.54 -0.23 -15.18
N HIS A 95 5.57 0.49 -15.76
CA HIS A 95 5.50 1.95 -15.66
C HIS A 95 5.18 2.41 -14.23
N VAL A 96 4.19 1.77 -13.60
CA VAL A 96 3.79 2.06 -12.22
C VAL A 96 4.97 1.81 -11.26
N LYS A 97 5.69 0.71 -11.43
CA LYS A 97 6.91 0.40 -10.67
C LYS A 97 7.98 1.49 -10.81
N GLU A 98 8.30 1.91 -12.03
CA GLU A 98 9.31 2.95 -12.25
C GLU A 98 8.89 4.29 -11.62
N MET A 99 7.61 4.63 -11.69
CA MET A 99 7.06 5.80 -11.01
C MET A 99 7.22 5.68 -9.48
N LEU A 100 6.81 4.57 -8.86
CA LEU A 100 6.95 4.35 -7.41
C LEU A 100 8.43 4.40 -6.98
N LYS A 101 9.33 3.88 -7.81
CA LYS A 101 10.77 3.91 -7.58
C LYS A 101 11.37 5.30 -7.60
N ARG A 102 11.03 6.10 -8.61
CA ARG A 102 11.50 7.50 -8.72
C ARG A 102 11.06 8.35 -7.53
N ASN A 103 9.92 8.01 -6.94
CA ASN A 103 9.30 8.74 -5.85
C ASN A 103 9.68 8.21 -4.45
N GLY A 104 10.49 7.14 -4.36
CA GLY A 104 10.89 6.56 -3.08
C GLY A 104 9.73 5.95 -2.28
N LEU A 105 8.69 5.47 -2.96
CA LEU A 105 7.45 4.97 -2.35
C LEU A 105 7.38 3.44 -2.25
N TYR A 106 8.46 2.72 -2.55
CA TYR A 106 8.46 1.26 -2.61
C TYR A 106 9.55 0.63 -1.74
N TRP A 107 9.34 -0.64 -1.39
CA TRP A 107 10.31 -1.46 -0.66
C TRP A 107 10.69 -2.74 -1.40
N LYS A 108 11.88 -3.25 -1.06
CA LYS A 108 12.28 -4.64 -1.20
C LYS A 108 12.84 -5.10 0.15
N PRO A 109 12.52 -6.31 0.62
CA PRO A 109 13.28 -6.88 1.72
C PRO A 109 14.74 -6.99 1.33
N ALA A 110 15.62 -6.55 2.21
CA ALA A 110 16.94 -7.16 2.29
C ALA A 110 16.70 -8.66 2.53
N LYS A 111 17.14 -9.51 1.60
CA LYS A 111 17.14 -10.96 1.79
C LYS A 111 17.88 -11.27 3.09
N HIS A 112 17.23 -11.97 4.01
CA HIS A 112 17.89 -12.83 4.99
C HIS A 112 17.70 -14.27 4.54
#